data_AF-F3C082-F1
#
_entry.id   AF-F3C082-F1
#
_cell.length_a   1.000
_cell.length_b   1.000
_cell.length_c   1.000
_cell.angle_alpha   90.00
_cell.angle_beta   90.00
_cell.angle_gamma   90.00
#
_symmetry.space_group_name_H-M   'P 1'
#
loop_
_entity.id
_entity.type
_entity.pdbx_description
1 polymer ?
#
loop_
_entity_poly.entity_id
_entity_poly.type
_entity_poly.pdbx_seq_one_letter_code
_entity_poly.pdbx_strand_id
1 'polypeptide(L)'
;GSIAAWAKAHPERVSELLASNPSYVFFARNPDSNEGPRGSLNVPLTPGYSVAIDRKVIPLGSLLWLSTTRPDGSSVVRPVAAQDTGGAIAGEVRADLFWGTGDEAGKLAGDMKQKGNIWLLWPKGMPLPQSTETVPATTPAPASH
;
A
#
# COMPACT_ATOMS: atom_id res chain seq x y z
N GLY A 1 -12.19 -14.84 -6.57
CA GLY A 1 -12.05 -13.68 -7.47
C GLY A 1 -12.31 -14.08 -8.91
N SER A 2 -12.73 -13.14 -9.76
CA SER A 2 -13.08 -13.37 -11.18
C SER A 2 -11.91 -13.94 -12.01
N ILE A 3 -10.68 -13.51 -11.73
CA ILE A 3 -9.46 -14.02 -12.41
C ILE A 3 -9.21 -15.50 -12.07
N ALA A 4 -9.33 -15.88 -10.81
CA ALA A 4 -9.14 -17.27 -10.38
C ALA A 4 -10.22 -18.21 -10.96
N ALA A 5 -11.47 -17.74 -11.07
CA ALA A 5 -12.54 -18.48 -11.73
C ALA A 5 -12.28 -18.64 -13.24
N TRP A 6 -11.83 -17.57 -13.90
CA TRP A 6 -11.46 -17.61 -15.32
C TRP A 6 -10.30 -18.59 -15.60
N ALA A 7 -9.26 -18.58 -14.76
CA ALA A 7 -8.12 -19.48 -14.87
C ALA A 7 -8.51 -20.96 -14.72
N LYS A 8 -9.46 -21.28 -13.83
CA LYS A 8 -10.02 -22.64 -13.70
C LYS A 8 -10.83 -23.06 -14.93
N ALA A 9 -11.50 -22.12 -15.59
CA ALA A 9 -12.30 -22.38 -16.78
C ALA A 9 -11.48 -22.46 -18.07
N HIS A 10 -10.26 -21.90 -18.11
CA HIS A 10 -9.36 -21.87 -19.28
C HIS A 10 -7.93 -22.31 -18.91
N PRO A 11 -7.73 -23.53 -18.39
CA PRO A 11 -6.43 -24.00 -17.92
C PRO A 11 -5.32 -23.91 -18.98
N GLU A 12 -5.67 -24.09 -20.26
CA GLU A 12 -4.77 -24.00 -21.41
C GLU A 12 -4.21 -22.59 -21.64
N ARG A 13 -4.90 -21.55 -21.16
CA ARG A 13 -4.49 -20.14 -21.32
C ARG A 13 -3.79 -19.57 -20.08
N VAL A 14 -3.68 -20.35 -19.01
CA VAL A 14 -3.06 -19.89 -17.76
C VAL A 14 -1.58 -19.57 -17.98
N SER A 15 -0.85 -20.39 -18.74
CA SER A 15 0.57 -20.15 -19.00
C SER A 15 0.80 -18.84 -19.76
N GLU A 16 -0.04 -18.54 -20.75
CA GLU A 16 -0.01 -17.28 -21.50
C GLU A 16 -0.28 -16.09 -20.58
N LEU A 17 -1.32 -16.18 -19.74
CA LEU A 17 -1.68 -15.13 -18.79
C LEU A 17 -0.55 -14.87 -17.78
N LEU A 18 0.05 -15.91 -17.19
CA LEU A 18 1.13 -15.77 -16.23
C LEU A 18 2.39 -15.18 -16.88
N ALA A 19 2.72 -15.61 -18.11
CA ALA A 19 3.87 -15.10 -18.85
C ALA A 19 3.74 -13.61 -19.25
N SER A 20 2.52 -13.04 -19.24
CA SER A 20 2.31 -11.62 -19.53
C SER A 20 2.92 -10.68 -18.48
N ASN A 21 3.15 -11.16 -17.25
CA ASN A 21 3.85 -10.40 -16.21
C ASN A 21 5.29 -10.93 -16.06
N PRO A 22 6.32 -10.18 -16.51
CA PRO A 22 7.71 -10.62 -16.41
C PRO A 22 8.25 -10.62 -14.97
N SER A 23 7.50 -10.05 -14.01
CA SER A 23 7.91 -10.01 -12.60
C SER A 23 7.85 -11.40 -11.98
N TYR A 24 8.95 -11.82 -11.36
CA TYR A 24 9.04 -13.09 -10.64
C TYR A 24 9.46 -12.85 -9.19
N VAL A 25 8.80 -13.54 -8.25
CA VAL A 25 9.05 -13.39 -6.80
C VAL A 25 9.70 -14.67 -6.27
N PHE A 26 10.85 -14.53 -5.63
CA PHE A 26 11.51 -15.62 -4.91
C PHE A 26 11.18 -15.52 -3.42
N PHE A 27 10.99 -16.67 -2.77
CA PHE A 27 10.64 -16.75 -1.36
C PHE A 27 11.76 -17.44 -0.58
N ALA A 28 12.04 -16.94 0.62
CA ALA A 28 12.82 -17.64 1.62
C ALA A 28 11.86 -18.23 2.66
N ARG A 29 12.10 -19.49 3.07
CA ARG A 29 11.32 -20.12 4.13
C ARG A 29 11.80 -19.61 5.48
N ASN A 30 10.93 -18.91 6.20
CA ASN A 30 11.16 -18.57 7.60
C ASN A 30 10.69 -19.72 8.51
N PRO A 31 11.22 -19.83 9.74
CA PRO A 31 10.65 -20.72 10.76
C PRO A 31 9.17 -20.40 10.98
N ASP A 32 8.38 -21.44 11.30
CA ASP A 32 6.98 -21.25 11.64
C ASP A 32 6.90 -20.32 12.87
N SER A 33 6.05 -19.31 12.77
CA SER A 33 5.88 -18.27 13.78
C SER A 33 4.42 -17.89 13.89
N ASN A 34 4.02 -17.50 15.10
CA ASN A 34 2.71 -16.89 15.34
C ASN A 34 2.70 -15.40 14.95
N GLU A 35 3.85 -14.84 14.55
CA GLU A 35 3.95 -13.48 14.01
C GLU A 35 3.35 -13.42 12.59
N GLY A 36 2.72 -12.29 12.25
CA GLY A 36 2.30 -12.02 10.88
C GLY A 36 3.48 -11.95 9.90
N PRO A 37 3.21 -11.95 8.58
CA PRO A 37 4.25 -11.80 7.57
C PRO A 37 5.06 -10.51 7.82
N ARG A 38 6.35 -10.53 7.51
CA ARG A 38 7.20 -9.34 7.65
C ARG A 38 7.04 -8.44 6.44
N GLY A 39 6.68 -7.17 6.68
CA GLY A 39 6.59 -6.16 5.64
C GLY A 39 7.94 -5.60 5.24
N SER A 40 7.93 -4.62 4.35
CA SER A 40 9.12 -3.92 3.84
C SER A 40 9.97 -3.22 4.94
N LEU A 41 9.39 -2.91 6.10
CA LEU A 41 10.12 -2.39 7.27
C LEU A 41 10.78 -3.50 8.11
N ASN A 42 10.69 -4.77 7.67
CA ASN A 42 11.18 -5.96 8.37
C ASN A 42 10.57 -6.16 9.77
N VAL A 43 9.37 -5.63 10.00
CA VAL A 43 8.57 -5.88 11.22
C VAL A 43 7.34 -6.71 10.86
N PRO A 44 6.84 -7.57 11.78
CA PRO A 44 5.60 -8.31 11.55
C PRO A 44 4.42 -7.39 11.30
N LEU A 45 3.62 -7.70 10.29
CA LEU A 45 2.38 -6.98 10.00
C LEU A 45 1.28 -7.41 10.98
N THR A 46 0.53 -6.43 11.46
CA THR A 46 -0.58 -6.58 12.40
C THR A 46 -1.91 -6.44 11.66
N PRO A 47 -2.78 -7.46 11.69
CA PRO A 47 -4.08 -7.43 11.03
C PRO A 47 -4.94 -6.23 11.45
N GLY A 48 -5.42 -5.47 10.47
CA GLY A 48 -6.25 -4.28 10.65
C GLY A 48 -5.52 -3.05 11.20
N TYR A 49 -4.18 -3.10 11.30
CA TYR A 49 -3.36 -1.98 11.81
C TYR A 49 -2.11 -1.69 10.97
N SER A 50 -1.66 -2.60 10.12
CA SER A 50 -0.56 -2.34 9.18
C SER A 50 -1.09 -2.01 7.79
N VAL A 51 -0.48 -1.04 7.12
CA VAL A 51 -0.80 -0.68 5.73
C VAL A 51 0.43 -0.72 4.83
N ALA A 52 0.22 -1.10 3.58
CA ALA A 52 1.18 -0.87 2.50
C ALA A 52 0.91 0.48 1.82
N ILE A 53 1.96 1.26 1.60
CA ILE A 53 1.89 2.62 1.03
C ILE A 53 2.91 2.84 -0.10
N ASP A 54 2.79 3.96 -0.82
CA ASP A 54 3.86 4.48 -1.66
C ASP A 54 4.89 5.24 -0.81
N ARG A 55 6.10 4.69 -0.68
CA ARG A 55 7.18 5.29 0.13
C ARG A 55 7.65 6.66 -0.36
N LYS A 56 7.33 7.02 -1.61
CA LYS A 56 7.63 8.34 -2.17
C LYS A 56 6.68 9.42 -1.64
N VAL A 57 5.50 9.01 -1.18
CA VAL A 57 4.44 9.90 -0.68
C VAL A 57 4.36 9.86 0.85
N ILE A 58 4.40 8.67 1.44
CA ILE A 58 4.31 8.46 2.89
C ILE A 58 5.58 7.71 3.35
N PRO A 59 6.38 8.27 4.27
CA PRO A 59 7.53 7.57 4.81
C PRO A 59 7.14 6.24 5.50
N LEU A 60 7.95 5.20 5.31
CA LEU A 60 7.80 3.98 6.09
C LEU A 60 8.03 4.26 7.58
N GLY A 61 7.26 3.59 8.44
CA GLY A 61 7.22 3.80 9.88
C GLY A 61 6.27 4.91 10.33
N SER A 62 5.67 5.67 9.41
CA SER A 62 4.68 6.70 9.73
C SER A 62 3.45 6.12 10.42
N LEU A 63 2.96 6.83 11.45
CA LEU A 63 1.65 6.59 12.05
C LEU A 63 0.60 7.42 11.29
N LEU A 64 -0.47 6.77 10.87
CA LEU A 64 -1.52 7.36 10.06
C LEU A 64 -2.87 7.23 10.77
N TRP A 65 -3.75 8.19 10.54
CA TRP A 65 -5.17 8.03 10.83
C TRP A 65 -5.88 7.61 9.55
N LEU A 66 -6.58 6.48 9.57
CA LEU A 66 -7.36 5.97 8.45
C LEU A 66 -8.85 6.21 8.73
N SER A 67 -9.58 6.69 7.73
CA SER A 67 -11.04 6.71 7.70
C SER A 67 -11.54 6.20 6.37
N THR A 68 -12.21 5.05 6.36
CA THR A 68 -12.78 4.42 5.17
C THR A 68 -13.99 3.55 5.57
N THR A 69 -14.50 2.77 4.63
CA THR A 69 -15.56 1.78 4.82
C THR A 69 -15.06 0.40 4.43
N ARG A 70 -15.74 -0.65 4.88
CA ARG A 70 -15.68 -1.99 4.31
C ARG A 70 -16.62 -2.12 3.11
N PRO A 71 -16.56 -3.21 2.33
CA PRO A 71 -17.47 -3.43 1.20
C PRO A 71 -18.94 -3.53 1.60
N ASP A 72 -19.23 -3.92 2.85
CA ASP A 72 -20.58 -3.96 3.43
C ASP A 72 -21.08 -2.59 3.91
N GLY A 73 -20.29 -1.52 3.74
CA GLY A 73 -20.60 -0.16 4.17
C GLY A 73 -20.27 0.14 5.63
N SER A 74 -19.83 -0.84 6.43
CA SER A 74 -19.41 -0.60 7.81
C SER A 74 -18.16 0.28 7.87
N SER A 75 -18.09 1.19 8.85
CA SER A 75 -16.97 2.13 8.93
C SER A 75 -15.69 1.49 9.48
N VAL A 76 -14.56 1.96 8.99
CA VAL A 76 -13.21 1.60 9.46
C VAL A 76 -12.47 2.89 9.72
N VAL A 77 -12.47 3.31 10.99
CA VAL A 77 -11.79 4.52 11.45
C VAL A 77 -10.84 4.15 12.57
N ARG A 78 -9.52 4.30 12.35
CA ARG A 78 -8.50 3.89 13.32
C ARG A 78 -7.10 4.40 12.98
N PRO A 79 -6.19 4.43 13.97
CA PRO A 79 -4.77 4.57 13.68
C PRO A 79 -4.23 3.31 12.99
N VAL A 80 -3.32 3.50 12.04
CA VAL A 80 -2.61 2.44 11.31
C VAL A 80 -1.15 2.82 11.12
N ALA A 81 -0.26 1.85 10.91
CA ALA A 81 1.17 2.05 10.72
C ALA A 81 1.60 1.68 9.29
N ALA A 82 2.35 2.57 8.65
CA ALA A 82 2.98 2.34 7.34
C ALA A 82 4.17 1.38 7.47
N GLN A 83 3.93 0.07 7.41
CA GLN A 83 4.96 -0.95 7.68
C GLN A 83 5.34 -1.77 6.44
N ASP A 84 4.65 -1.55 5.32
CA ASP A 84 4.91 -2.24 4.07
C ASP A 84 4.84 -1.31 2.85
N THR A 85 5.29 -1.81 1.70
CA THR A 85 5.19 -1.14 0.41
C THR A 85 4.66 -2.07 -0.65
N GLY A 86 3.82 -1.57 -1.54
CA GLY A 86 3.32 -2.33 -2.68
C GLY A 86 3.78 -1.68 -3.98
N GLY A 87 4.39 -2.45 -4.89
CA GLY A 87 4.81 -1.94 -6.21
C GLY A 87 3.65 -1.42 -7.07
N ALA A 88 2.43 -1.91 -6.82
CA ALA A 88 1.20 -1.43 -7.46
C ALA A 88 0.56 -0.21 -6.75
N ILE A 89 1.18 0.30 -5.68
CA ILE A 89 0.77 1.48 -4.92
C ILE A 89 1.74 2.60 -5.29
N ALA A 90 1.58 3.21 -6.47
CA ALA A 90 2.50 4.24 -6.97
C ALA A 90 1.74 5.49 -7.40
N GLY A 91 2.20 6.67 -6.97
CA GLY A 91 1.81 7.97 -7.50
C GLY A 91 0.50 8.59 -6.96
N GLU A 92 -0.22 7.90 -6.09
CA GLU A 92 -1.47 8.39 -5.48
C GLU A 92 -1.50 8.16 -3.97
N VAL A 93 -2.31 8.95 -3.25
CA VAL A 93 -2.59 8.73 -1.82
C VAL A 93 -3.46 7.48 -1.68
N ARG A 94 -2.80 6.33 -1.57
CA ARG A 94 -3.42 5.01 -1.41
C ARG A 94 -2.77 4.26 -0.25
N ALA A 95 -3.59 3.57 0.52
CA ALA A 95 -3.15 2.59 1.50
C ALA A 95 -3.86 1.26 1.25
N ASP A 96 -3.10 0.17 1.31
CA ASP A 96 -3.64 -1.18 1.31
C ASP A 96 -3.60 -1.73 2.73
N LEU A 97 -4.77 -1.95 3.34
CA LEU A 97 -4.87 -2.41 4.72
C LEU A 97 -4.66 -3.92 4.80
N PHE A 98 -3.68 -4.33 5.60
CA PHE A 98 -3.45 -5.75 5.85
C PHE A 98 -4.57 -6.32 6.73
N TRP A 99 -5.43 -7.18 6.18
CA TRP A 99 -6.57 -7.76 6.89
C TRP A 99 -6.25 -9.01 7.71
N GLY A 100 -5.03 -9.54 7.56
CA GLY A 100 -4.59 -10.79 8.18
C GLY A 100 -4.37 -11.90 7.17
N THR A 101 -4.30 -13.14 7.67
CA THR A 101 -4.02 -14.34 6.89
C THR A 101 -5.24 -15.26 6.85
N GLY A 102 -5.34 -16.09 5.81
CA GLY A 102 -6.43 -17.06 5.63
C GLY A 102 -7.53 -16.56 4.71
N ASP A 103 -8.47 -17.45 4.41
CA ASP A 103 -9.45 -17.27 3.33
C ASP A 103 -10.39 -16.08 3.54
N GLU A 104 -10.89 -15.88 4.76
CA GLU A 104 -11.77 -14.76 5.09
C GLU A 104 -11.07 -13.41 4.91
N ALA A 105 -9.82 -13.30 5.38
CA ALA A 105 -9.01 -12.09 5.19
C ALA A 105 -8.72 -11.85 3.70
N GLY A 106 -8.40 -12.90 2.94
CA GLY A 106 -8.19 -12.82 1.50
C GLY A 106 -9.44 -12.41 0.73
N LYS A 107 -10.61 -12.91 1.11
CA LYS A 107 -11.90 -12.52 0.52
C LYS A 107 -12.19 -11.05 0.80
N LEU A 108 -12.10 -10.62 2.06
CA LEU A 108 -12.31 -9.22 2.43
C LEU A 108 -11.34 -8.30 1.68
N ALA A 109 -10.05 -8.62 1.65
CA ALA A 109 -9.03 -7.86 0.94
C ALA A 109 -9.32 -7.77 -0.57
N GLY A 110 -9.76 -8.86 -1.20
CA GLY A 110 -10.11 -8.88 -2.63
C GLY A 110 -11.30 -8.00 -2.99
N ASP A 111 -12.25 -7.85 -2.05
CA ASP A 111 -13.45 -7.02 -2.22
C ASP A 111 -13.20 -5.53 -1.85
N MET A 112 -12.04 -5.20 -1.26
CA MET A 112 -11.70 -3.82 -0.88
C MET A 112 -11.40 -2.93 -2.08
N LYS A 113 -12.33 -2.01 -2.36
CA LYS A 113 -12.17 -0.88 -3.30
C LYS A 113 -12.92 0.36 -2.79
N GLN A 114 -12.60 0.75 -1.56
CA GLN A 114 -13.36 1.75 -0.83
C GLN A 114 -12.65 3.10 -0.87
N LYS A 115 -13.43 4.19 -0.98
CA LYS A 115 -12.88 5.54 -0.81
C LYS A 115 -12.50 5.73 0.65
N GLY A 116 -11.41 6.45 0.89
CA GLY A 116 -10.93 6.71 2.23
C GLY A 116 -10.07 7.96 2.29
N ASN A 117 -9.92 8.46 3.50
CA ASN A 117 -9.03 9.56 3.83
C ASN A 117 -7.92 9.04 4.75
N ILE A 118 -6.72 9.58 4.56
CA ILE A 118 -5.53 9.25 5.32
C ILE A 118 -4.92 10.55 5.81
N TRP A 119 -4.57 10.61 7.08
CA TRP A 119 -3.82 11.73 7.67
C TRP A 119 -2.54 11.19 8.28
N LEU A 120 -1.42 11.86 8.00
CA LEU A 120 -0.16 11.60 8.68
C LEU A 120 -0.22 12.20 10.09
N LEU A 121 0.00 11.38 11.12
CA LEU A 121 0.09 11.87 12.49
C LEU A 121 1.51 12.38 12.75
N TRP A 122 1.59 13.66 13.11
CA TRP A 122 2.87 14.35 13.33
C TRP A 122 3.09 14.63 14.82
N PRO A 123 4.31 14.42 15.35
CA PRO A 123 4.60 14.75 16.75
C PRO A 123 4.37 16.24 17.04
N LYS A 124 3.71 16.52 18.17
CA LYS A 124 3.49 17.90 18.61
C LYS A 124 4.83 18.59 18.87
N GLY A 125 5.03 19.77 18.25
CA GLY A 125 6.24 20.57 18.42
C GLY A 125 7.39 20.26 17.45
N MET A 126 7.24 19.24 16.58
CA MET A 126 8.17 19.04 15.47
C MET A 126 7.79 19.93 14.28
N PRO A 127 8.76 20.55 13.57
CA PRO A 127 8.46 21.28 12.35
C PRO A 127 7.81 20.35 11.33
N LEU A 128 6.79 20.82 10.63
CA LEU A 128 6.20 20.05 9.53
C LEU A 128 7.24 19.83 8.43
N PRO A 129 7.17 18.71 7.69
CA PRO A 129 7.97 18.54 6.49
C PRO A 129 7.73 19.73 5.56
N GLN A 130 8.80 20.38 5.10
CA GLN A 130 8.67 21.44 4.12
C GLN A 130 8.19 20.81 2.81
N SER A 131 6.99 21.18 2.37
CA SER A 131 6.53 20.90 1.01
C SER A 131 7.52 21.57 0.06
N THR A 132 8.14 20.81 -0.83
CA THR A 132 8.93 21.35 -1.94
C THR A 132 7.98 22.09 -2.89
N GLU A 133 7.67 23.33 -2.56
CA GLU A 133 6.97 24.26 -3.45
C GLU A 133 7.95 24.71 -4.54
N THR A 134 7.61 24.35 -5.78
CA THR A 134 8.03 24.93 -7.08
C THR A 134 9.37 25.68 -7.14
N VAL A 135 10.31 25.12 -7.91
CA VAL A 135 11.44 25.85 -8.50
C VAL A 135 10.90 27.15 -9.15
N PRO A 136 11.32 28.35 -8.72
CA PRO A 136 10.92 29.57 -9.40
C PRO A 136 11.49 29.55 -10.82
N ALA A 137 10.65 29.89 -11.79
CA ALA A 137 11.05 30.00 -13.19
C ALA A 137 12.28 30.92 -13.30
N THR A 138 13.36 30.36 -13.83
CA THR A 138 14.59 31.09 -14.16
C THR A 138 14.22 32.33 -14.98
N THR A 139 14.41 33.52 -14.40
CA THR A 139 14.38 34.77 -15.15
C THR A 139 15.49 34.71 -16.20
N PRO A 140 15.22 34.91 -17.50
CA PRO A 140 16.31 35.00 -18.47
C PRO A 140 17.09 36.29 -18.23
N ALA A 141 18.41 36.17 -18.23
CA ALA A 141 19.34 37.30 -18.08
C ALA A 141 19.10 38.37 -19.16
N PRO A 142 19.31 39.67 -18.85
CA PRO A 142 19.20 40.72 -19.85
C PRO A 142 20.31 40.55 -20.88
N ALA A 143 19.95 40.70 -22.16
CA ALA A 143 20.90 40.69 -23.26
C ALA A 143 21.88 41.87 -23.11
N SER A 144 23.18 41.54 -23.09
CA SER A 144 24.26 42.51 -23.19
C SER A 144 24.25 43.19 -24.58
N HIS A 145 24.54 44.49 -24.57
CA HIS A 145 24.66 45.41 -25.70
C HIS A 145 25.45 44.90 -26.91
#